data_AF-A0A6A8A4T4-F1
#
_entry.id   AF-A0A6A8A4T4-F1
#
_cell.length_a   1.000
_cell.length_b   1.000
_cell.length_c   1.000
_cell.angle_alpha   90.00
_cell.angle_beta   90.00
_cell.angle_gamma   90.00
#
_symmetry.space_group_name_H-M   'P 1'
#
loop_
_entity.id
_entity.type
_entity.pdbx_description
1 polymer ?
#
loop_
_entity_poly.entity_id
_entity_poly.type
_entity_poly.pdbx_seq_one_letter_code
_entity_poly.pdbx_strand_id
1 'polypeptide(L)'
;MVMAQALRLVFPEMRPPAPPEGFLLLSEPDRLAKEMAHAHLSAIDVEEIETVWEGPAGHAYLDELRDLHSYMGVYAQLDSDQRRRVDAAILEVIDGLASGNTVILRATAVLAVGTKR
;
A
#
# COMPACT_ATOMS: atom_id res chain seq x y z
N MET A 1 -4.93 -1.71 0.17
CA MET A 1 -5.88 -1.06 1.12
C MET A 1 -6.25 -1.92 2.34
N VAL A 2 -5.50 -3.00 2.65
CA VAL A 2 -5.82 -3.94 3.75
C VAL A 2 -5.41 -3.41 5.12
N MET A 3 -4.16 -2.98 5.29
CA MET A 3 -3.65 -2.45 6.56
C MET A 3 -4.48 -1.26 7.08
N ALA A 4 -4.80 -0.30 6.20
CA ALA A 4 -5.59 0.87 6.57
C ALA A 4 -7.01 0.49 7.04
N GLN A 5 -7.61 -0.53 6.45
CA GLN A 5 -8.91 -1.05 6.87
C GLN A 5 -8.81 -1.76 8.22
N ALA A 6 -7.81 -2.64 8.41
CA ALA A 6 -7.57 -3.32 9.67
C ALA A 6 -7.31 -2.32 10.84
N LEU A 7 -6.51 -1.29 10.62
CA LEU A 7 -6.26 -0.24 11.61
C LEU A 7 -7.55 0.51 12.00
N ARG A 8 -8.44 0.78 11.05
CA ARG A 8 -9.75 1.42 11.33
C ARG A 8 -10.69 0.51 12.10
N LEU A 9 -10.68 -0.80 11.84
CA LEU A 9 -11.47 -1.77 12.60
C LEU A 9 -11.03 -1.83 14.06
N VAL A 10 -9.71 -1.81 14.31
CA VAL A 10 -9.15 -1.95 15.65
C VAL A 10 -9.15 -0.62 16.43
N PHE A 11 -8.96 0.50 15.74
CA PHE A 11 -8.88 1.85 16.31
C PHE A 11 -9.77 2.83 15.54
N PRO A 12 -11.10 2.78 15.70
CA PRO A 12 -12.04 3.59 14.91
C PRO A 12 -11.87 5.10 15.11
N GLU A 13 -11.44 5.51 16.31
CA GLU A 13 -11.21 6.92 16.66
C GLU A 13 -9.82 7.44 16.24
N MET A 14 -8.95 6.57 15.73
CA MET A 14 -7.61 6.97 15.30
C MET A 14 -7.71 7.73 13.98
N ARG A 15 -7.22 8.97 13.99
CA ARG A 15 -7.08 9.72 12.74
C ARG A 15 -6.06 9.01 11.83
N PRO A 16 -6.35 8.87 10.53
CA PRO A 16 -5.38 8.32 9.59
C PRO A 16 -4.07 9.11 9.67
N PRO A 17 -2.90 8.44 9.65
CA PRO A 17 -1.64 9.15 9.53
C PRO A 17 -1.66 9.98 8.23
N ALA A 18 -1.02 11.15 8.27
CA ALA A 18 -0.78 11.88 7.04
C ALA A 18 0.03 10.99 6.07
N PRO A 19 -0.30 10.97 4.77
CA PRO A 19 0.49 10.23 3.80
C PRO A 19 1.95 10.74 3.83
N PRO A 20 2.95 9.86 3.67
CA PRO A 20 4.35 10.26 3.61
C PRO A 20 4.60 11.34 2.55
N GLU A 21 5.61 12.17 2.79
CA GLU A 21 6.08 13.13 1.79
C GLU A 21 6.46 12.38 0.50
N GLY A 22 5.97 12.87 -0.64
CA GLY A 22 6.17 12.22 -1.94
C GLY A 22 5.18 11.09 -2.27
N PHE A 23 4.42 10.53 -1.32
CA PHE A 23 3.45 9.47 -1.62
C PHE A 23 2.41 9.95 -2.66
N LEU A 24 1.81 11.11 -2.42
CA LEU A 24 0.86 11.74 -3.36
C LEU A 24 1.54 12.23 -4.64
N LEU A 25 2.84 12.58 -4.60
CA LEU A 25 3.58 13.00 -5.79
C LEU A 25 3.80 11.84 -6.75
N LEU A 26 4.08 10.65 -6.22
CA LEU A 26 4.35 9.45 -7.00
C LEU A 26 3.08 8.69 -7.40
N SER A 27 1.97 8.88 -6.69
CA SER A 27 0.71 8.19 -6.96
C SER A 27 -0.26 8.96 -7.87
N GLU A 28 0.01 10.23 -8.19
CA GLU A 28 -0.83 11.04 -9.07
C GLU A 28 -0.09 11.34 -10.39
N PRO A 29 -0.58 10.86 -11.56
CA PRO A 29 0.12 11.00 -12.84
C PRO A 29 0.56 12.42 -13.17
N ASP A 30 -0.36 13.39 -13.01
CA ASP A 30 -0.10 14.80 -13.30
C ASP A 30 0.96 15.42 -12.40
N ARG A 31 1.04 14.97 -11.14
CA ARG A 31 2.05 15.46 -10.19
C ARG A 31 3.40 14.83 -10.48
N LEU A 32 3.41 13.52 -10.76
CA LEU A 32 4.63 12.81 -11.12
C LEU A 32 5.26 13.41 -12.38
N ALA A 33 4.46 13.69 -13.41
CA ALA A 33 4.93 14.34 -14.65
C ALA A 33 5.57 15.71 -14.37
N LYS A 34 4.95 16.53 -13.50
CA LYS A 34 5.50 17.85 -13.10
C LYS A 34 6.81 17.71 -12.34
N GLU A 35 6.90 16.79 -11.38
CA GLU A 35 8.13 16.55 -10.63
C GLU A 35 9.26 16.01 -11.52
N MET A 36 8.95 15.14 -12.48
CA MET A 36 9.93 14.67 -13.47
C MET A 36 10.43 15.82 -14.36
N ALA A 37 9.56 16.74 -14.75
CA ALA A 37 9.95 17.93 -15.51
C ALA A 37 10.82 18.89 -14.68
N HIS A 38 10.48 19.09 -13.39
CA HIS A 38 11.30 19.85 -12.45
C HIS A 38 12.68 19.22 -12.24
N ALA A 39 12.78 17.88 -12.31
CA ALA A 39 14.03 17.14 -12.28
C ALA A 39 14.80 17.16 -13.63
N HIS A 40 14.38 17.99 -14.58
CA HIS A 40 14.99 18.15 -15.91
C HIS A 40 14.96 16.89 -16.79
N LEU A 41 14.02 15.96 -16.54
CA LEU A 41 13.74 14.89 -17.49
C LEU A 41 12.96 15.45 -18.69
N SER A 42 13.13 14.82 -19.85
CA SER A 42 12.48 15.18 -21.10
C SER A 42 11.84 13.98 -21.77
N ALA A 43 10.93 14.20 -22.73
CA ALA A 43 10.11 13.13 -23.32
C ALA A 43 9.44 12.28 -22.23
N ILE A 44 8.76 12.96 -21.30
CA ILE A 44 8.08 12.34 -20.17
C ILE A 44 6.77 11.74 -20.67
N ASP A 45 6.56 10.46 -20.35
CA ASP A 45 5.31 9.74 -20.57
C ASP A 45 4.89 9.10 -19.25
N VAL A 46 3.61 9.24 -18.90
CA VAL A 46 3.06 8.76 -17.63
C VAL A 46 1.71 8.13 -17.91
N GLU A 47 1.54 6.88 -17.49
CA GLU A 47 0.30 6.14 -17.65
C GLU A 47 -0.13 5.47 -16.34
N GLU A 48 -1.45 5.35 -16.15
CA GLU A 48 -2.02 4.49 -15.12
C GLU A 48 -2.29 3.11 -15.72
N ILE A 49 -1.78 2.08 -15.07
CA ILE A 49 -2.03 0.70 -15.44
C ILE A 49 -2.79 -0.01 -14.32
N GLU A 50 -3.71 -0.88 -14.70
CA GLU A 50 -4.32 -1.80 -13.75
C GLU A 50 -3.35 -2.96 -13.49
N THR A 51 -3.08 -3.22 -12.22
CA THR A 51 -2.23 -4.31 -11.76
C THR A 51 -3.02 -5.25 -10.88
N VAL A 52 -2.58 -6.51 -10.88
CA VAL A 52 -3.13 -7.56 -10.04
C VAL A 52 -1.98 -8.11 -9.22
N TRP A 53 -2.13 -8.03 -7.90
CA TRP A 53 -1.31 -8.79 -6.97
C TRP A 53 -2.04 -10.07 -6.60
N GLU A 54 -1.33 -11.19 -6.66
CA GLU A 54 -1.80 -12.50 -6.24
C GLU A 54 -0.86 -13.04 -5.17
N GLY A 55 -1.42 -13.51 -4.07
CA GLY A 55 -0.63 -14.10 -2.98
C GLY A 55 -1.45 -15.03 -2.09
N PRO A 56 -0.82 -15.58 -1.05
CA PRO A 56 -1.45 -16.56 -0.18
C PRO A 56 -2.52 -15.91 0.71
N ALA A 57 -3.55 -16.69 1.07
CA ALA A 57 -4.53 -16.33 2.09
C ALA A 57 -4.07 -16.72 3.51
N GLY A 58 -4.82 -16.29 4.52
CA GLY A 58 -4.60 -16.67 5.91
C GLY A 58 -3.24 -16.22 6.45
N HIS A 59 -2.66 -16.99 7.37
CA HIS A 59 -1.42 -16.60 8.08
C HIS A 59 -0.21 -16.44 7.16
N ALA A 60 -0.16 -17.18 6.04
CA ALA A 60 0.92 -17.04 5.07
C ALA A 60 0.97 -15.64 4.43
N TYR A 61 -0.16 -14.93 4.34
CA TYR A 61 -0.18 -13.51 3.95
C TYR A 61 0.62 -12.63 4.91
N LEU A 62 0.42 -12.83 6.22
CA LEU A 62 1.12 -12.06 7.25
C LEU A 62 2.62 -12.32 7.23
N ASP A 63 3.01 -13.58 7.00
CA ASP A 63 4.43 -13.95 6.90
C ASP A 63 5.10 -13.28 5.70
N GLU A 64 4.45 -13.26 4.54
CA GLU A 64 4.99 -12.65 3.32
C GLU A 64 5.11 -11.13 3.41
N LEU A 65 4.12 -10.46 4.00
CA LEU A 65 4.10 -8.99 4.10
C LEU A 65 4.66 -8.44 5.41
N ARG A 66 5.18 -9.30 6.29
CA ARG A 66 5.72 -8.89 7.59
C ARG A 66 6.73 -7.75 7.47
N ASP A 67 7.66 -7.88 6.54
CA ASP A 67 8.71 -6.90 6.32
C ASP A 67 8.11 -5.59 5.81
N LEU A 68 7.15 -5.65 4.87
CA LEU A 68 6.44 -4.48 4.37
C LEU A 68 5.67 -3.75 5.48
N HIS A 69 4.94 -4.47 6.32
CA HIS A 69 4.20 -3.89 7.44
C HIS A 69 5.12 -3.20 8.45
N SER A 70 6.35 -3.70 8.62
CA SER A 70 7.33 -3.08 9.52
C SER A 70 7.77 -1.68 9.09
N TYR A 71 7.72 -1.38 7.78
CA TYR A 71 8.00 -0.04 7.25
C TYR A 71 6.83 0.94 7.43
N MET A 72 5.64 0.47 7.80
CA MET A 72 4.49 1.32 8.04
C MET A 72 4.56 1.90 9.46
N GLY A 73 4.95 3.17 9.57
CA GLY A 73 5.26 3.82 10.84
C GLY A 73 4.20 3.67 11.94
N VAL A 74 2.90 3.69 11.59
CA VAL A 74 1.81 3.48 12.57
C VAL A 74 1.82 2.05 13.12
N TYR A 75 1.98 1.04 12.27
CA TYR A 75 2.04 -0.35 12.69
C TYR A 75 3.31 -0.64 13.52
N ALA A 76 4.43 -0.04 13.12
CA ALA A 76 5.71 -0.18 13.82
C ALA A 76 5.67 0.39 15.26
N GLN A 77 4.82 1.38 15.53
CA GLN A 77 4.68 2.00 16.85
C GLN A 77 3.75 1.23 17.81
N LEU A 78 2.99 0.25 17.31
CA LEU A 78 2.08 -0.52 18.14
C LEU A 78 2.84 -1.41 19.13
N ASP A 79 2.28 -1.58 20.33
CA ASP A 79 2.74 -2.61 21.28
C ASP A 79 2.36 -4.03 20.84
N SER A 80 2.82 -5.05 21.57
CA SER A 80 2.58 -6.46 21.23
C SER A 80 1.09 -6.83 21.20
N ASP A 81 0.28 -6.23 22.06
CA ASP A 81 -1.15 -6.57 22.17
C ASP A 81 -1.95 -5.89 21.06
N GLN A 82 -1.61 -4.64 20.78
CA GLN A 82 -2.14 -3.88 19.66
C GLN A 82 -1.80 -4.53 18.33
N ARG A 83 -0.54 -4.96 18.12
CA ARG A 83 -0.13 -5.67 16.89
C ARG A 83 -0.95 -6.94 16.68
N ARG A 84 -1.09 -7.78 17.72
CA ARG A 84 -1.92 -9.00 17.64
C ARG A 84 -3.36 -8.71 17.23
N ARG A 85 -3.97 -7.63 17.76
CA ARG A 85 -5.33 -7.22 17.38
C ARG A 85 -5.40 -6.76 15.91
N VAL A 86 -4.40 -6.03 15.43
CA VAL A 86 -4.32 -5.59 14.04
C VAL A 86 -4.08 -6.77 13.10
N ASP A 87 -3.20 -7.70 13.45
CA ASP A 87 -2.94 -8.90 12.65
C ASP A 87 -4.20 -9.75 12.51
N ALA A 88 -4.98 -9.92 13.58
CA ALA A 88 -6.27 -10.60 13.53
C ALA A 88 -7.26 -9.89 12.59
N ALA A 89 -7.32 -8.55 12.63
CA ALA A 89 -8.17 -7.77 11.73
C ALA A 89 -7.68 -7.81 10.27
N ILE A 90 -6.37 -7.89 10.03
CA ILE A 90 -5.80 -8.09 8.69
C ILE A 90 -6.28 -9.44 8.14
N LEU A 91 -6.19 -10.51 8.93
CA LEU A 91 -6.66 -11.84 8.52
C LEU A 91 -8.15 -11.82 8.19
N GLU A 92 -8.99 -11.17 9.01
CA GLU A 92 -10.43 -11.04 8.72
C GLU A 92 -10.68 -10.33 7.38
N VAL A 93 -9.97 -9.23 7.10
CA VAL A 93 -10.09 -8.51 5.82
C VAL A 93 -9.63 -9.37 4.66
N ILE A 94 -8.53 -10.11 4.83
CA ILE A 94 -7.95 -10.95 3.79
C ILE A 94 -8.81 -12.16 3.49
N ASP A 95 -9.34 -12.84 4.51
CA ASP A 95 -10.23 -13.99 4.35
C ASP A 95 -11.52 -13.58 3.62
N GLY A 96 -12.01 -12.36 3.82
CA GLY A 96 -13.13 -11.80 3.07
C GLY A 96 -12.83 -11.53 1.58
N LEU A 97 -11.56 -11.42 1.20
CA LEU A 97 -11.09 -11.21 -0.17
C LEU A 97 -10.55 -12.49 -0.81
N ALA A 98 -10.41 -13.55 -0.04
CA ALA A 98 -9.82 -14.80 -0.49
C ALA A 98 -10.80 -15.60 -1.37
N SER A 99 -10.25 -16.27 -2.38
CA SER A 99 -10.94 -17.29 -3.16
C SER A 99 -10.18 -18.60 -3.01
N GLY A 100 -10.60 -19.42 -2.05
CA GLY A 100 -9.84 -20.59 -1.64
C GLY A 100 -8.62 -20.19 -0.80
N ASN A 101 -7.42 -20.59 -1.22
CA ASN A 101 -6.18 -20.30 -0.49
C ASN A 101 -5.37 -19.12 -1.09
N THR A 102 -6.01 -18.35 -1.98
CA THR A 102 -5.37 -17.28 -2.74
C THR A 102 -6.16 -15.99 -2.57
N VAL A 103 -5.44 -14.87 -2.48
CA VAL A 103 -5.99 -13.52 -2.41
C VAL A 103 -5.59 -12.80 -3.69
N ILE A 104 -6.56 -12.17 -4.34
CA ILE A 104 -6.34 -11.36 -5.54
C ILE A 104 -6.68 -9.91 -5.21
N LEU A 105 -5.67 -9.05 -5.24
CA LEU A 105 -5.82 -7.62 -4.99
C LEU A 105 -5.56 -6.85 -6.28
N ARG A 106 -6.58 -6.13 -6.75
CA ARG A 106 -6.43 -5.18 -7.85
C ARG A 106 -5.91 -3.85 -7.31
N ALA A 107 -4.94 -3.27 -8.01
CA ALA A 107 -4.36 -1.97 -7.67
C ALA A 107 -4.07 -1.18 -8.94
N THR A 108 -4.15 0.14 -8.86
CA THR A 108 -3.65 1.04 -9.91
C THR A 108 -2.18 1.35 -9.64
N ALA A 109 -1.32 1.16 -10.63
CA ALA A 109 0.06 1.62 -10.60
C ALA A 109 0.25 2.76 -11.58
N VAL A 110 1.09 3.72 -11.23
CA VAL A 110 1.52 4.79 -12.14
C VAL A 110 2.88 4.39 -12.71
N LEU A 111 2.93 4.16 -14.03
CA LEU A 111 4.18 3.94 -14.76
C LEU A 111 4.63 5.27 -15.37
N ALA A 112 5.89 5.63 -15.18
CA ALA A 112 6.45 6.85 -15.74
C ALA A 112 7.82 6.61 -16.34
N VAL A 113 8.04 7.14 -17.54
CA VAL A 113 9.31 7.06 -18.27
C VAL A 113 9.72 8.48 -18.68
N GLY A 114 11.03 8.77 -18.59
CA GLY A 114 11.59 10.03 -19.03
C GLY A 114 13.06 9.88 -19.39
N THR A 115 13.53 10.72 -20.31
CA THR A 115 14.91 10.72 -20.79
C THR A 115 15.71 11.81 -20.11
N LYS A 116 16.85 11.45 -19.53
CA LYS A 116 17.85 12.40 -19.02
C LYS A 116 18.76 12.85 -20.17
N ARG A 117 18.90 14.16 -20.35
CA ARG A 117 19.86 14.75 -21.28
C ARG A 117 21.24 14.88 -20.65
#